data_AF-A0A2W2FE41-F1
#
_entry.id   AF-A0A2W2FE41-F1
#
_cell.length_a   1.000
_cell.length_b   1.000
_cell.length_c   1.000
_cell.angle_alpha   90.00
_cell.angle_beta   90.00
_cell.angle_gamma   90.00
#
_symmetry.space_group_name_H-M   'P 1'
#
loop_
_entity.id
_entity.type
_entity.pdbx_description
1 polymer ?
#
loop_
_entity_poly.entity_id
_entity_poly.type
_entity_poly.pdbx_seq_one_letter_code
_entity_poly.pdbx_strand_id
1 'polypeptide(L)'
;MSEQTPTVVGPKQSDEQIRAQVQAIVLDLAPNPDGLRDAETALVQDLGFHSLALMELAFALEDEFDLEPIDEKTARSITTLGAVQEHVLRRIAEREAGG
;
A
#
# COMPACT_ATOMS: atom_id res chain seq x y z
N MET A 1 -30.42 -13.04 8.74
CA MET A 1 -29.36 -12.01 8.59
C MET A 1 -28.15 -12.73 8.07
N SER A 2 -27.59 -12.26 6.96
CA SER A 2 -26.54 -12.96 6.21
C SER A 2 -25.29 -13.17 7.07
N GLU A 3 -24.93 -14.44 7.24
CA GLU A 3 -23.67 -14.88 7.82
C GLU A 3 -22.57 -14.58 6.79
N GLN A 4 -21.84 -13.49 6.98
CA GLN A 4 -20.56 -13.29 6.31
C GLN A 4 -19.47 -13.65 7.31
N THR A 5 -19.11 -14.93 7.34
CA THR A 5 -17.86 -15.40 7.94
C THR A 5 -16.74 -15.11 6.94
N PRO A 6 -15.81 -14.17 7.17
CA PRO A 6 -14.63 -14.11 6.35
C PRO A 6 -13.75 -15.30 6.77
N THR A 7 -13.54 -16.20 5.83
CA THR A 7 -12.63 -17.33 5.90
C THR A 7 -11.26 -16.86 6.37
N VAL A 8 -10.86 -17.29 7.57
CA VAL A 8 -9.46 -17.25 8.01
C VAL A 8 -8.71 -18.34 7.25
N VAL A 9 -8.06 -17.96 6.14
CA VAL A 9 -6.98 -18.72 5.53
C VAL A 9 -5.68 -18.02 5.90
N GLY A 10 -4.72 -18.74 6.50
CA GLY A 10 -3.32 -18.31 6.55
C GLY A 10 -2.44 -19.29 5.75
N PRO A 11 -1.24 -18.90 5.29
CA PRO A 11 -0.76 -17.58 4.89
C PRO A 11 -0.48 -17.56 3.36
N LYS A 12 -1.35 -16.89 2.62
CA LYS A 12 -1.06 -16.27 1.32
C LYS A 12 -2.00 -15.08 1.27
N GLN A 13 -1.53 -13.91 1.68
CA GLN A 13 -2.33 -12.70 1.61
C GLN A 13 -2.82 -12.59 0.16
N SER A 14 -4.14 -12.61 -0.03
CA SER A 14 -4.71 -12.44 -1.37
C SER A 14 -4.44 -11.01 -1.85
N ASP A 15 -4.39 -10.79 -3.16
CA ASP A 15 -4.10 -9.46 -3.72
C ASP A 15 -5.04 -8.38 -3.14
N GLU A 16 -6.31 -8.74 -2.92
CA GLU A 16 -7.31 -7.88 -2.28
C GLU A 16 -6.94 -7.52 -0.83
N GLN A 17 -6.45 -8.50 -0.07
CA GLN A 17 -6.04 -8.28 1.32
C GLN A 17 -4.80 -7.39 1.39
N ILE A 18 -3.83 -7.59 0.50
CA ILE A 18 -2.66 -6.71 0.38
C ILE A 18 -3.11 -5.29 0.04
N ARG A 19 -3.98 -5.12 -0.95
CA ARG A 19 -4.54 -3.81 -1.32
C ARG A 19 -5.23 -3.11 -0.14
N ALA A 20 -6.01 -3.85 0.64
CA ALA A 20 -6.69 -3.32 1.82
C ALA A 20 -5.70 -2.91 2.92
N GLN A 21 -4.65 -3.70 3.17
CA GLN A 21 -3.60 -3.33 4.13
C GLN A 21 -2.82 -2.10 3.67
N VAL A 22 -2.40 -2.05 2.39
CA VAL A 22 -1.73 -0.88 1.82
C VAL A 22 -2.62 0.37 1.97
N GLN A 23 -3.92 0.23 1.69
CA GLN A 23 -4.86 1.33 1.86
C GLN A 23 -4.95 1.81 3.31
N ALA A 24 -4.98 0.88 4.29
CA ALA A 24 -5.00 1.23 5.70
C ALA A 24 -3.74 2.00 6.13
N ILE A 25 -2.55 1.56 5.69
CA ILE A 25 -1.28 2.25 5.98
C ILE A 25 -1.25 3.64 5.34
N VAL A 26 -1.70 3.76 4.09
CA VAL A 26 -1.79 5.05 3.41
C VAL A 26 -2.73 5.99 4.16
N LEU A 27 -3.87 5.51 4.67
CA LEU A 27 -4.81 6.32 5.45
C LEU A 27 -4.23 6.75 6.80
N ASP A 28 -3.49 5.88 7.48
CA ASP A 28 -2.87 6.17 8.77
C ASP A 28 -1.79 7.26 8.66
N LEU A 29 -1.02 7.24 7.57
CA LEU A 29 0.04 8.21 7.30
C LEU A 29 -0.43 9.45 6.53
N ALA A 30 -1.63 9.42 5.93
CA ALA A 30 -2.15 10.52 5.16
C ALA A 30 -2.48 11.73 6.06
N PRO A 31 -1.95 12.92 5.75
CA PRO A 31 -2.37 14.15 6.43
C PRO A 31 -3.86 14.48 6.23
N ASN A 32 -4.43 14.06 5.09
CA ASN A 32 -5.84 14.26 4.74
C ASN A 32 -6.49 12.95 4.25
N PRO A 33 -6.86 12.03 5.16
CA PRO A 33 -7.44 10.73 4.79
C PRO A 33 -8.82 10.85 4.12
N ASP A 34 -9.58 11.92 4.40
CA ASP A 34 -10.87 12.21 3.74
C ASP A 34 -10.75 12.45 2.23
N GLY A 35 -9.54 12.69 1.72
CA GLY A 35 -9.27 12.81 0.29
C GLY A 35 -9.35 11.47 -0.46
N LEU A 36 -9.39 10.34 0.25
CA LEU A 36 -9.36 9.02 -0.37
C LEU A 36 -10.70 8.65 -1.00
N ARG A 37 -10.70 8.39 -2.31
CA ARG A 37 -11.92 8.00 -3.05
C ARG A 37 -11.77 6.64 -3.71
N ASP A 38 -10.65 6.44 -4.38
CA ASP A 38 -10.42 5.31 -5.27
C ASP A 38 -8.92 5.14 -5.56
N ALA A 39 -8.55 4.10 -6.30
CA ALA A 39 -7.16 3.80 -6.62
C ALA A 39 -6.47 4.92 -7.45
N GLU A 40 -7.24 5.80 -8.10
CA GLU A 40 -6.70 6.93 -8.86
C GLU A 40 -6.40 8.15 -7.97
N THR A 41 -6.77 8.11 -6.68
CA THR A 41 -6.51 9.19 -5.72
C THR A 41 -5.01 9.49 -5.66
N ALA A 42 -4.65 10.76 -5.84
CA ALA A 42 -3.28 11.21 -5.81
C ALA A 42 -2.81 11.40 -4.37
N LEU A 43 -1.70 10.75 -4.00
CA LEU A 43 -1.13 10.82 -2.66
C LEU A 43 -0.81 12.28 -2.28
N VAL A 44 -0.13 13.01 -3.17
CA VAL A 44 0.31 14.38 -2.87
C VAL A 44 -0.83 15.39 -2.99
N GLN A 45 -1.67 15.28 -4.02
CA GLN A 45 -2.68 16.30 -4.33
C GLN A 45 -3.97 16.13 -3.53
N ASP A 46 -4.43 14.89 -3.32
CA ASP A 46 -5.69 14.62 -2.63
C ASP A 46 -5.48 14.29 -1.15
N LEU A 47 -4.49 13.42 -0.84
CA LEU A 47 -4.21 12.98 0.53
C LEU A 47 -3.20 13.88 1.27
N GLY A 48 -2.53 14.80 0.57
CA GLY A 48 -1.60 15.76 1.16
C GLY A 48 -0.23 15.20 1.51
N PHE A 49 0.19 14.05 0.94
CA PHE A 49 1.53 13.51 1.18
C PHE A 49 2.63 14.50 0.79
N HIS A 50 3.68 14.54 1.60
CA HIS A 50 4.89 15.35 1.38
C HIS A 50 6.13 14.45 1.37
N SER A 51 7.32 14.99 1.05
CA SER A 51 8.56 14.20 0.97
C SER A 51 8.83 13.33 2.20
N LEU A 52 8.53 13.82 3.41
CA LEU A 52 8.68 13.04 4.64
C LEU A 52 7.62 11.93 4.74
N ALA A 53 6.34 12.25 4.55
CA ALA A 53 5.26 11.28 4.63
C ALA A 53 5.39 10.16 3.56
N LEU A 54 5.89 10.49 2.36
CA LEU A 54 6.18 9.49 1.32
C LEU A 54 7.31 8.55 1.73
N MET A 55 8.32 9.08 2.43
CA MET A 55 9.41 8.28 2.97
C MET A 55 8.92 7.40 4.15
N GLU A 56 8.10 7.94 5.05
CA GLU A 56 7.45 7.16 6.12
C GLU A 56 6.55 6.06 5.54
N LEU A 57 5.80 6.35 4.48
CA LEU A 57 5.00 5.35 3.78
C LEU A 57 5.87 4.24 3.19
N ALA A 58 6.99 4.59 2.55
CA ALA A 58 7.93 3.59 2.04
C ALA A 58 8.43 2.67 3.17
N PHE A 59 8.89 3.23 4.29
CA PHE A 59 9.36 2.45 5.44
C PHE A 59 8.26 1.58 6.06
N ALA A 60 7.04 2.10 6.20
CA ALA A 60 5.92 1.33 6.75
C ALA A 60 5.55 0.14 5.85
N LEU A 61 5.60 0.32 4.51
CA LEU A 61 5.36 -0.76 3.56
C LEU A 61 6.49 -1.80 3.55
N GLU A 62 7.74 -1.35 3.68
CA GLU A 62 8.91 -2.24 3.79
C GLU A 62 8.81 -3.13 5.03
N ASP A 63 8.50 -2.55 6.19
CA ASP A 63 8.38 -3.26 7.47
C ASP A 63 7.15 -4.19 7.50
N GLU A 64 5.99 -3.72 7.06
CA GLU A 64 4.75 -4.51 7.10
C GLU A 64 4.81 -5.74 6.17
N PHE A 65 5.38 -5.59 4.97
CA PHE A 65 5.34 -6.63 3.94
C PHE A 65 6.69 -7.35 3.73
N ASP A 66 7.71 -7.01 4.52
CA ASP A 66 9.09 -7.52 4.39
C ASP A 66 9.61 -7.33 2.94
N LEU A 67 9.51 -6.10 2.45
CA LEU A 67 9.91 -5.74 1.08
C LEU A 67 11.35 -5.24 1.03
N GLU A 68 11.95 -5.34 -0.16
CA GLU A 68 13.20 -4.64 -0.43
C GLU A 68 13.02 -3.11 -0.32
N PRO A 69 14.04 -2.38 0.16
CA PRO A 69 14.01 -0.94 0.31
C PRO A 69 13.53 -0.23 -0.96
N ILE A 70 12.62 0.72 -0.79
CA ILE A 70 12.06 1.54 -1.85
C ILE A 70 12.89 2.82 -1.95
N ASP A 71 13.70 2.95 -3.00
CA ASP A 71 14.45 4.17 -3.25
C ASP A 71 13.55 5.40 -3.35
N GLU A 72 14.07 6.57 -2.96
CA GLU A 72 13.36 7.86 -3.04
C GLU A 72 12.76 8.09 -4.44
N LYS A 73 13.50 7.73 -5.49
CA LYS A 73 13.04 7.88 -6.88
C LYS A 73 11.78 7.05 -7.14
N THR A 74 11.72 5.83 -6.62
CA THR A 74 10.58 4.93 -6.76
C THR A 74 9.40 5.45 -5.94
N ALA A 75 9.63 5.78 -4.66
CA ALA A 75 8.61 6.37 -3.80
C ALA A 75 8.00 7.65 -4.40
N ARG A 76 8.81 8.52 -5.00
CA ARG A 76 8.35 9.74 -5.70
C ARG A 76 7.67 9.46 -7.05
N SER A 77 7.99 8.34 -7.69
CA SER A 77 7.33 7.92 -8.94
C SER A 77 5.93 7.35 -8.68
N ILE A 78 5.67 6.89 -7.46
CA ILE A 78 4.36 6.41 -7.03
C ILE A 78 3.52 7.62 -6.60
N THR A 79 2.61 8.04 -7.48
CA THR A 79 1.80 9.25 -7.27
C THR A 79 0.39 8.97 -6.83
N THR A 80 -0.12 7.75 -6.98
CA THR A 80 -1.51 7.35 -6.69
C THR A 80 -1.57 6.13 -5.78
N LEU A 81 -2.70 5.95 -5.06
CA LEU A 81 -2.91 4.77 -4.22
C LEU A 81 -2.78 3.47 -5.01
N GLY A 82 -3.36 3.41 -6.21
CA GLY A 82 -3.30 2.24 -7.09
C GLY A 82 -1.87 1.89 -7.47
N ALA A 83 -1.03 2.89 -7.73
CA ALA A 83 0.39 2.67 -8.02
C ALA A 83 1.14 2.12 -6.80
N VAL A 84 0.81 2.55 -5.57
CA VAL A 84 1.39 1.97 -4.33
C VAL A 84 1.00 0.49 -4.24
N GLN A 85 -0.30 0.20 -4.38
CA GLN A 85 -0.84 -1.15 -4.30
C GLN A 85 -0.20 -2.08 -5.33
N GLU A 86 -0.12 -1.65 -6.60
CA GLU A 86 0.52 -2.43 -7.66
C GLU A 86 2.02 -2.61 -7.42
N HIS A 87 2.69 -1.62 -6.85
CA HIS A 87 4.11 -1.72 -6.52
C HIS A 87 4.36 -2.80 -5.46
N VAL A 88 3.59 -2.78 -4.36
CA VAL A 88 3.69 -3.76 -3.28
C VAL A 88 3.36 -5.16 -3.79
N LEU A 89 2.27 -5.32 -4.54
CA LEU A 89 1.88 -6.61 -5.14
C LEU A 89 2.98 -7.17 -6.04
N ARG A 90 3.59 -6.33 -6.89
CA ARG A 90 4.69 -6.74 -7.76
C ARG A 90 5.88 -7.24 -6.94
N ARG A 91 6.28 -6.50 -5.90
CA ARG A 91 7.43 -6.87 -5.04
C ARG A 91 7.19 -8.18 -4.30
N ILE A 92 6.00 -8.39 -3.78
CA ILE A 92 5.62 -9.66 -3.14
C ILE A 92 5.68 -10.80 -4.15
N ALA A 93 5.12 -10.61 -5.35
CA ALA A 93 5.15 -11.63 -6.40
C ALA A 93 6.58 -11.97 -6.86
N GLU A 94 7.46 -10.98 -6.98
CA GLU A 94 8.89 -11.15 -7.31
C GLU A 94 9.62 -11.96 -6.23
N ARG A 95 9.35 -11.68 -4.95
CA ARG A 95 9.89 -12.45 -3.81
C ARG A 95 9.45 -13.92 -3.86
N GLU A 96 8.16 -14.17 -4.06
CA GLU A 96 7.60 -15.52 -4.10
C GLU A 96 8.06 -16.31 -5.34
N ALA A 97 8.37 -15.63 -6.46
CA ALA A 97 8.87 -16.25 -7.68
C ALA A 97 10.38 -16.54 -7.65
N GLY A 98 11.13 -15.84 -6.80
CA GLY A 98 12.58 -16.01 -6.62
C GLY A 98 12.98 -17.01 -5.51
N GLY A 99 12.01 -17.58 -4.80
CA GLY A 99 12.19 -18.53 -3.69
C GLY A 99 12.22 -20.00 -4.10
#